data_AF-A0A2E3SVA9-F1
#
_entry.id   AF-A0A2E3SVA9-F1
#
_cell.length_a   1.000
_cell.length_b   1.000
_cell.length_c   1.000
_cell.angle_alpha   90.00
_cell.angle_beta   90.00
_cell.angle_gamma   90.00
#
_symmetry.space_group_name_H-M   'P 1'
#
loop_
_entity.id
_entity.type
_entity.pdbx_description
1 polymer ?
#
loop_
_entity_poly.entity_id
_entity_poly.type
_entity_poly.pdbx_seq_one_letter_code
_entity_poly.pdbx_strand_id
1 'polypeptide(L)'
;MKNRYELINEEALYAKNQNILKRYIPLDIRRALKKLLIIMKDPKPFFIRKLANIKSLRLQKPKQSISENGVSELYGKNLPHFEKFFSYWLEKSNELINNKKLNDTKYSKTLLSANEILMHKPTLKFALSHELLSIIGEYLGTAPSFHSASLWWGKAGEASAGSPFFHLDSLDSSCIRLYVYLSDVDEGNGPFCVIPKNESLRFIRKTGYIGNA
;
A
#
# COMPACT_ATOMS: atom_id res chain seq x y z
N MET A 1 19.29 -3.15 -2.66
CA MET A 1 18.84 -4.21 -3.59
C MET A 1 19.20 -3.83 -5.03
N LYS A 2 20.06 -4.60 -5.69
CA LYS A 2 20.24 -4.51 -7.15
C LYS A 2 19.06 -5.23 -7.80
N ASN A 3 17.99 -4.50 -8.09
CA ASN A 3 16.79 -5.06 -8.71
C ASN A 3 17.13 -5.51 -10.15
N ARG A 4 17.20 -6.83 -10.39
CA ARG A 4 17.25 -7.41 -11.73
C ARG A 4 15.85 -7.92 -12.08
N TYR A 5 15.03 -7.03 -12.63
CA TYR A 5 13.83 -7.46 -13.34
C TYR A 5 14.20 -7.54 -14.81
N GLU A 6 14.01 -8.72 -15.42
CA GLU A 6 14.23 -8.91 -16.85
C GLU A 6 12.91 -8.66 -17.59
N LEU A 7 12.94 -7.76 -18.57
CA LEU A 7 11.78 -7.47 -19.41
C LEU A 7 11.66 -8.59 -20.44
N ILE A 8 10.94 -9.66 -20.09
CA ILE A 8 10.83 -10.88 -20.91
C ILE A 8 9.90 -10.67 -22.13
N ASN A 9 9.04 -9.64 -22.12
CA ASN A 9 8.14 -9.34 -23.23
C ASN A 9 7.76 -7.86 -23.25
N GLU A 10 7.81 -7.20 -24.43
CA GLU A 10 7.37 -5.80 -24.59
C GLU A 10 5.83 -5.65 -24.51
N GLU A 11 5.12 -6.77 -24.48
CA GLU A 11 3.67 -6.80 -24.38
C GLU A 11 3.21 -6.72 -22.93
N ALA A 12 2.82 -5.52 -22.49
CA ALA A 12 1.95 -5.39 -21.34
C ALA A 12 0.59 -6.03 -21.71
N LEU A 13 0.38 -7.31 -21.35
CA LEU A 13 -0.83 -8.11 -21.62
C LEU A 13 -2.13 -7.32 -21.38
N TYR A 14 -2.14 -6.48 -20.35
CA TYR A 14 -3.30 -5.66 -19.98
C TYR A 14 -3.41 -4.32 -20.71
N ALA A 15 -2.35 -3.80 -21.33
CA ALA A 15 -2.40 -2.53 -22.07
C ALA A 15 -3.21 -2.66 -23.37
N LYS A 16 -3.21 -3.85 -24.00
CA LYS A 16 -3.92 -4.14 -25.26
C LYS A 16 -5.45 -4.03 -25.16
N ASN A 17 -6.03 -4.19 -23.97
CA ASN A 17 -7.49 -4.14 -23.75
C ASN A 17 -8.01 -2.76 -23.29
N GLN A 18 -7.16 -1.72 -23.28
CA GLN A 18 -7.52 -0.40 -22.75
C GLN A 18 -8.06 0.55 -23.82
N ASN A 19 -9.06 1.36 -23.44
CA ASN A 19 -9.70 2.36 -24.31
C ASN A 19 -8.64 3.27 -24.97
N ILE A 20 -8.70 3.37 -26.29
CA ILE A 20 -7.75 4.08 -27.17
C ILE A 20 -7.48 5.51 -26.68
N LEU A 21 -8.50 6.25 -26.23
CA LEU A 21 -8.32 7.62 -25.71
C LEU A 21 -7.45 7.67 -24.44
N LYS A 22 -7.54 6.67 -23.56
CA LYS A 22 -6.74 6.62 -22.32
C LYS A 22 -5.26 6.33 -22.58
N ARG A 23 -4.91 5.78 -23.76
CA ARG A 23 -3.52 5.58 -24.20
C ARG A 23 -2.86 6.89 -24.64
N TYR A 24 -3.61 7.77 -25.31
CA TYR A 24 -3.05 9.01 -25.88
C TYR A 24 -2.88 10.14 -24.87
N ILE A 25 -3.62 10.12 -23.75
CA ILE A 25 -3.43 11.11 -22.68
C ILE A 25 -2.49 10.49 -21.61
N PRO A 26 -1.29 11.07 -21.39
CA PRO A 26 -0.37 10.66 -20.34
C PRO A 26 -1.04 10.51 -18.96
N LEU A 27 -0.59 9.51 -18.18
CA LEU A 27 -1.19 9.20 -16.88
C LEU A 27 -1.14 10.39 -15.91
N ASP A 28 -0.03 11.13 -15.90
CA ASP A 28 0.14 12.33 -15.06
C ASP A 28 -0.90 13.42 -15.39
N ILE A 29 -1.13 13.68 -16.68
CA ILE A 29 -2.18 14.63 -17.12
C ILE A 29 -3.56 14.14 -16.67
N ARG A 30 -3.88 12.86 -16.89
CA ARG A 30 -5.17 12.29 -16.45
C ARG A 30 -5.35 12.37 -14.94
N ARG A 31 -4.30 12.10 -14.15
CA ARG A 31 -4.32 12.21 -12.69
C ARG A 31 -4.50 13.66 -12.26
N ALA A 32 -3.84 14.61 -12.91
CA ALA A 32 -3.99 16.04 -12.64
C ALA A 32 -5.42 16.52 -12.92
N LEU A 33 -5.99 16.13 -14.07
CA LEU A 33 -7.38 16.45 -14.42
C LEU A 33 -8.38 15.81 -13.46
N LYS A 34 -8.23 14.51 -13.13
CA LYS A 34 -9.09 13.82 -12.15
C LYS A 34 -9.01 14.50 -10.78
N LYS A 35 -7.81 14.87 -10.33
CA LYS A 35 -7.61 15.60 -9.08
C LYS A 35 -8.30 16.96 -9.11
N LEU A 36 -8.15 17.72 -10.19
CA LEU A 36 -8.82 19.02 -10.37
C LEU A 36 -10.35 18.86 -10.29
N LEU A 37 -10.92 17.90 -11.01
CA LEU A 37 -12.35 17.60 -10.98
C LEU A 37 -12.85 17.24 -9.58
N ILE A 38 -12.09 16.43 -8.83
CA ILE A 38 -12.43 16.08 -7.44
C ILE A 38 -12.42 17.33 -6.55
N ILE A 39 -11.41 18.21 -6.70
CA ILE A 39 -11.33 19.47 -5.94
C ILE A 39 -12.50 20.39 -6.29
N MET A 40 -12.85 20.51 -7.57
CA MET A 40 -13.98 21.34 -8.00
C MET A 40 -15.31 20.81 -7.47
N LYS A 41 -15.47 19.49 -7.39
CA LYS A 41 -16.68 18.85 -6.85
C LYS A 41 -16.85 19.12 -5.35
N ASP A 42 -15.76 19.07 -4.58
CA ASP A 42 -15.79 19.30 -3.14
C ASP A 42 -14.52 19.99 -2.62
N PRO A 43 -14.43 21.33 -2.76
CA PRO A 43 -13.20 22.06 -2.47
C PRO A 43 -12.92 22.15 -0.96
N LYS A 44 -13.97 22.20 -0.13
CA LYS A 44 -13.83 22.40 1.32
C LYS A 44 -13.02 21.28 1.97
N PRO A 45 -13.34 19.97 1.82
CA PRO A 45 -12.54 18.89 2.39
C PRO A 45 -11.11 18.86 1.87
N PHE A 46 -10.87 19.22 0.61
CA PHE A 46 -9.52 19.27 0.06
C PHE A 46 -8.64 20.29 0.82
N PHE A 47 -9.11 21.53 0.95
CA PHE A 47 -8.36 22.57 1.66
C PHE A 47 -8.27 22.31 3.16
N ILE A 48 -9.34 21.80 3.79
CA ILE A 48 -9.33 21.41 5.21
C ILE A 48 -8.23 20.36 5.46
N ARG A 49 -8.17 19.30 4.64
CA ARG A 49 -7.15 18.25 4.78
C ARG A 49 -5.74 18.76 4.51
N LYS A 50 -5.58 19.65 3.53
CA LYS A 50 -4.28 20.27 3.23
C LYS A 50 -3.79 21.15 4.40
N LEU A 51 -4.66 21.97 4.96
CA LEU A 51 -4.37 22.80 6.13
C LEU A 51 -4.11 21.95 7.38
N ALA A 52 -4.90 20.90 7.60
CA ALA A 52 -4.69 19.96 8.70
C ALA A 52 -3.32 19.29 8.62
N ASN A 53 -2.90 18.87 7.43
CA ASN A 53 -1.56 18.31 7.20
C ASN A 53 -0.46 19.32 7.52
N ILE A 54 -0.56 20.54 6.98
CA ILE A 54 0.42 21.61 7.24
C ILE A 54 0.50 21.91 8.74
N LYS A 55 -0.64 22.02 9.42
CA LYS A 55 -0.69 22.23 10.87
C LYS A 55 -0.02 21.08 11.62
N SER A 56 -0.34 19.84 11.25
CA SER A 56 0.26 18.61 11.81
C SER A 56 1.79 18.65 11.70
N LEU A 57 2.32 18.86 10.49
CA LEU A 57 3.76 18.88 10.21
C LEU A 57 4.49 20.07 10.85
N ARG A 58 3.80 21.19 11.09
CA ARG A 58 4.34 22.33 11.84
C ARG A 58 4.43 22.07 13.33
N LEU A 59 3.47 21.32 13.90
CA LEU A 59 3.47 20.95 15.31
C LEU A 59 4.59 19.96 15.60
N GLN A 60 4.71 18.94 14.75
CA GLN A 60 5.72 17.90 14.89
C GLN A 60 6.07 17.33 13.52
N LYS A 61 7.35 17.41 13.15
CA LYS A 61 7.85 16.66 12.00
C LYS A 61 7.95 15.18 12.35
N PRO A 62 7.58 14.27 11.44
CA PRO A 62 7.75 12.85 11.67
C PRO A 62 9.24 12.50 11.79
N LYS A 63 9.55 11.49 12.61
CA LYS A 63 10.91 10.98 12.84
C LYS A 63 11.42 10.11 11.71
N GLN A 64 10.51 9.65 10.86
CA GLN A 64 10.78 8.80 9.70
C GLN A 64 10.10 9.41 8.48
N SER A 65 10.48 8.99 7.28
CA SER A 65 9.87 9.50 6.05
C SER A 65 9.78 8.39 5.01
N ILE A 66 8.89 8.61 4.03
CA ILE A 66 8.81 7.76 2.84
C ILE A 66 9.67 8.43 1.76
N SER A 67 10.60 7.66 1.20
CA SER A 67 11.50 8.10 0.14
C SER A 67 10.72 8.56 -1.10
N GLU A 68 11.33 9.42 -1.90
CA GLU A 68 10.74 9.90 -3.16
C GLU A 68 10.42 8.76 -4.14
N ASN A 69 11.09 7.62 -4.01
CA ASN A 69 10.85 6.40 -4.77
C ASN A 69 9.56 5.67 -4.34
N GLY A 70 8.85 6.16 -3.33
CA GLY A 70 7.51 5.70 -2.94
C GLY A 70 7.47 4.38 -2.17
N VAL A 71 8.63 3.84 -1.79
CA VAL A 71 8.78 2.68 -0.92
C VAL A 71 9.84 2.99 0.13
N SER A 72 9.59 2.61 1.38
CA SER A 72 10.55 2.73 2.49
C SER A 72 10.21 1.73 3.57
N GLU A 73 11.25 1.25 4.25
CA GLU A 73 11.10 0.51 5.48
C GLU A 73 10.98 1.50 6.65
N LEU A 74 10.07 1.20 7.58
CA LEU A 74 9.89 1.96 8.80
C LEU A 74 10.28 1.07 9.98
N TYR A 75 11.02 1.66 10.92
CA TYR A 75 11.38 0.99 12.17
C TYR A 75 10.18 1.03 13.13
N GLY A 76 9.57 -0.13 13.36
CA GLY A 76 8.41 -0.28 14.24
C GLY A 76 8.62 0.26 15.65
N LYS A 77 9.81 0.06 16.24
CA LYS A 77 10.19 0.62 17.55
C LYS A 77 10.06 2.14 17.67
N ASN A 78 10.12 2.85 16.54
CA ASN A 78 9.98 4.31 16.49
C ASN A 78 8.53 4.76 16.26
N LEU A 79 7.58 3.82 16.12
CA LEU A 79 6.16 4.09 15.92
C LEU A 79 5.35 3.81 17.20
N PRO A 80 4.46 4.73 17.62
CA PRO A 80 3.65 4.55 18.82
C PRO A 80 2.78 3.30 18.74
N HIS A 81 2.68 2.56 19.84
CA HIS A 81 1.86 1.34 19.97
C HIS A 81 2.28 0.15 19.12
N PHE A 82 3.34 0.25 18.30
CA PHE A 82 3.76 -0.83 17.41
C PHE A 82 4.05 -2.12 18.16
N GLU A 83 4.82 -2.09 19.24
CA GLU A 83 5.16 -3.30 20.01
C GLU A 83 3.91 -4.07 20.49
N LYS A 84 2.96 -3.36 21.11
CA LYS A 84 1.70 -3.98 21.59
C LYS A 84 0.84 -4.50 20.44
N PHE A 85 0.80 -3.76 19.34
CA PHE A 85 0.13 -4.17 18.11
C PHE A 85 0.78 -5.45 17.53
N PHE A 86 2.10 -5.46 17.44
CA PHE A 86 2.89 -6.50 16.81
C PHE A 86 2.85 -7.80 17.60
N SER A 87 3.16 -7.77 18.90
CA SER A 87 3.14 -8.97 19.74
C SER A 87 1.77 -9.65 19.75
N TYR A 88 0.69 -8.86 19.84
CA TYR A 88 -0.68 -9.39 19.80
C TYR A 88 -0.97 -10.12 18.48
N TRP A 89 -0.66 -9.49 17.34
CA TRP A 89 -0.96 -10.09 16.04
C TRP A 89 -0.03 -11.24 15.68
N LEU A 90 1.21 -11.22 16.17
CA LEU A 90 2.14 -12.35 16.06
C LEU A 90 1.53 -13.59 16.74
N GLU A 91 1.07 -13.46 17.98
CA GLU A 91 0.41 -14.56 18.70
C GLU A 91 -0.92 -14.95 18.04
N LYS A 92 -1.79 -13.97 17.76
CA LYS A 92 -3.13 -14.22 17.24
C LYS A 92 -3.13 -14.85 15.84
N SER A 93 -2.18 -14.46 14.98
CA SER A 93 -2.05 -15.04 13.64
C SER A 93 -1.67 -16.52 13.72
N ASN A 94 -0.74 -16.90 14.58
CA ASN A 94 -0.36 -18.30 14.81
C ASN A 94 -1.55 -19.14 15.31
N GLU A 95 -2.32 -18.63 16.26
CA GLU A 95 -3.56 -19.28 16.74
C GLU A 95 -4.54 -19.52 15.58
N LEU A 96 -4.77 -18.50 14.74
CA LEU A 96 -5.70 -18.58 13.61
C LEU A 96 -5.23 -19.56 12.51
N ILE A 97 -3.93 -19.59 12.23
CA ILE A 97 -3.32 -20.50 11.24
C ILE A 97 -3.52 -21.95 11.68
N ASN A 98 -3.26 -22.24 12.96
CA ASN A 98 -3.40 -23.57 13.53
C ASN A 98 -4.87 -24.01 13.57
N ASN A 99 -5.77 -23.16 14.06
CA ASN A 99 -7.20 -23.46 14.17
C ASN A 99 -7.85 -23.71 12.80
N LYS A 100 -7.45 -22.95 11.78
CA LYS A 100 -7.97 -23.10 10.41
C LYS A 100 -7.23 -24.15 9.57
N LYS A 101 -6.24 -24.84 10.14
CA LYS A 101 -5.37 -25.83 9.46
C LYS A 101 -4.83 -25.30 8.12
N LEU A 102 -4.37 -24.05 8.10
CA LEU A 102 -4.03 -23.38 6.85
C LEU A 102 -2.81 -23.95 6.16
N ASN A 103 -1.88 -24.54 6.92
CA ASN A 103 -0.68 -25.19 6.37
C ASN A 103 -1.01 -26.31 5.36
N ASP A 104 -2.21 -26.90 5.46
CA ASP A 104 -2.68 -27.94 4.54
C ASP A 104 -3.30 -27.36 3.26
N THR A 105 -3.50 -26.04 3.20
CA THR A 105 -4.15 -25.35 2.08
C THR A 105 -3.13 -24.88 1.05
N LYS A 106 -3.53 -24.88 -0.23
CA LYS A 106 -2.67 -24.43 -1.35
C LYS A 106 -2.75 -22.94 -1.64
N TYR A 107 -3.73 -22.24 -1.08
CA TYR A 107 -4.05 -20.86 -1.44
C TYR A 107 -3.88 -19.92 -0.26
N SER A 108 -3.43 -18.70 -0.55
CA SER A 108 -3.43 -17.60 0.41
C SER A 108 -4.85 -17.34 0.93
N LYS A 109 -4.98 -16.99 2.21
CA LYS A 109 -6.27 -16.66 2.82
C LYS A 109 -6.22 -15.38 3.64
N THR A 110 -7.29 -14.60 3.53
CA THR A 110 -7.60 -13.55 4.49
C THR A 110 -8.06 -14.20 5.80
N LEU A 111 -7.38 -13.88 6.91
CA LEU A 111 -7.64 -14.46 8.21
C LEU A 111 -8.81 -13.79 8.93
N LEU A 112 -8.93 -12.46 8.81
CA LEU A 112 -9.90 -11.63 9.51
C LEU A 112 -10.34 -10.46 8.63
N SER A 113 -11.55 -9.95 8.88
CA SER A 113 -12.07 -8.71 8.30
C SER A 113 -11.42 -7.47 8.92
N ALA A 114 -11.53 -6.33 8.22
CA ALA A 114 -11.05 -5.04 8.73
C ALA A 114 -11.65 -4.68 10.09
N ASN A 115 -12.95 -4.93 10.28
CA ASN A 115 -13.64 -4.61 11.52
C ASN A 115 -13.07 -5.39 12.70
N GLU A 116 -12.88 -6.71 12.53
CA GLU A 116 -12.29 -7.56 13.59
C GLU A 116 -10.89 -7.10 13.98
N ILE A 117 -10.08 -6.68 13.00
CA ILE A 117 -8.74 -6.16 13.25
C ILE A 117 -8.78 -4.84 14.03
N LEU A 118 -9.71 -3.95 13.67
CA LEU A 118 -9.82 -2.63 14.30
C LEU A 118 -10.48 -2.64 15.68
N MET A 119 -11.18 -3.72 16.04
CA MET A 119 -11.68 -3.92 17.41
C MET A 119 -10.54 -4.04 18.44
N HIS A 120 -9.34 -4.43 18.00
CA HIS A 120 -8.16 -4.41 18.86
C HIS A 120 -7.66 -2.96 19.06
N LYS A 121 -7.89 -2.41 20.26
CA LYS A 121 -7.59 -1.00 20.59
C LYS A 121 -6.15 -0.57 20.26
N PRO A 122 -5.08 -1.34 20.58
CA PRO A 122 -3.72 -0.99 20.16
C PRO A 122 -3.55 -0.89 18.64
N THR A 123 -4.23 -1.72 17.84
CA THR A 123 -4.21 -1.64 16.38
C THR A 123 -4.84 -0.35 15.88
N LEU A 124 -6.02 0.00 16.40
CA LEU A 124 -6.68 1.25 16.05
C LEU A 124 -5.82 2.46 16.44
N LYS A 125 -5.22 2.44 17.64
CA LYS A 125 -4.31 3.50 18.10
C LYS A 125 -3.04 3.61 17.26
N PHE A 126 -2.48 2.48 16.82
CA PHE A 126 -1.32 2.46 15.91
C PHE A 126 -1.69 3.06 14.54
N ALA A 127 -2.77 2.56 13.92
CA ALA A 127 -3.23 2.98 12.60
C ALA A 127 -3.61 4.46 12.54
N LEU A 128 -4.12 5.01 13.65
CA LEU A 128 -4.50 6.42 13.79
C LEU A 128 -3.47 7.25 14.57
N SER A 129 -2.26 6.72 14.79
CA SER A 129 -1.22 7.44 15.53
C SER A 129 -0.76 8.67 14.75
N HIS A 130 -0.52 9.77 15.46
CA HIS A 130 -0.08 11.02 14.86
C HIS A 130 1.23 10.87 14.07
N GLU A 131 2.18 10.09 14.60
CA GLU A 131 3.45 9.80 13.95
C GLU A 131 3.25 9.13 12.58
N LEU A 132 2.49 8.02 12.54
CA LEU A 132 2.24 7.28 11.29
C LEU A 132 1.48 8.13 10.27
N LEU A 133 0.42 8.82 10.71
CA LEU A 133 -0.37 9.68 9.83
C LEU A 133 0.44 10.88 9.31
N SER A 134 1.40 11.40 10.08
CA SER A 134 2.28 12.49 9.65
C SER A 134 3.31 12.01 8.63
N ILE A 135 3.90 10.83 8.80
CA ILE A 135 4.80 10.20 7.80
C ILE A 135 4.06 10.07 6.45
N ILE A 136 2.84 9.52 6.48
CA ILE A 136 2.04 9.31 5.27
C ILE A 136 1.58 10.65 4.69
N GLY A 137 1.13 11.57 5.54
CA GLY A 137 0.61 12.88 5.14
C GLY A 137 1.68 13.80 4.55
N GLU A 138 2.92 13.71 5.04
CA GLU A 138 4.07 14.37 4.44
C GLU A 138 4.29 13.89 3.01
N TYR A 139 4.36 12.57 2.81
CA TYR A 139 4.58 11.97 1.48
C TYR A 139 3.42 12.24 0.50
N LEU A 140 2.18 12.16 0.96
CA LEU A 140 1.00 12.41 0.12
C LEU A 140 0.73 13.91 -0.09
N GLY A 141 1.28 14.79 0.74
CA GLY A 141 1.03 16.24 0.73
C GLY A 141 -0.38 16.64 1.20
N THR A 142 -1.09 15.75 1.90
CA THR A 142 -2.44 15.98 2.45
C THR A 142 -2.71 15.06 3.63
N ALA A 143 -3.65 15.43 4.50
CA ALA A 143 -3.99 14.62 5.66
C ALA A 143 -4.56 13.26 5.19
N PRO A 144 -3.97 12.12 5.57
CA PRO A 144 -4.43 10.81 5.13
C PRO A 144 -5.71 10.38 5.83
N SER A 145 -6.43 9.46 5.19
CA SER A 145 -7.60 8.81 5.76
C SER A 145 -7.35 7.31 5.77
N PHE A 146 -7.67 6.65 6.89
CA PHE A 146 -7.62 5.20 6.97
C PHE A 146 -8.71 4.60 6.05
N HIS A 147 -8.34 3.61 5.24
CA HIS A 147 -9.25 2.97 4.28
C HIS A 147 -9.67 1.57 4.74
N SER A 148 -8.70 0.67 4.93
CA SER A 148 -8.95 -0.72 5.34
C SER A 148 -7.73 -1.33 6.02
N ALA A 149 -7.96 -2.43 6.74
CA ALA A 149 -6.92 -3.32 7.24
C ALA A 149 -7.30 -4.76 6.93
N SER A 150 -6.29 -5.62 6.82
CA SER A 150 -6.49 -7.01 6.49
C SER A 150 -5.31 -7.84 6.98
N LEU A 151 -5.59 -9.05 7.47
CA LEU A 151 -4.59 -10.00 7.92
C LEU A 151 -4.53 -11.16 6.92
N TRP A 152 -3.36 -11.37 6.32
CA TRP A 152 -3.18 -12.30 5.20
C TRP A 152 -2.23 -13.41 5.63
N TRP A 153 -2.58 -14.63 5.28
CA TRP A 153 -1.67 -15.77 5.32
C TRP A 153 -1.35 -16.19 3.88
N GLY A 154 -0.07 -16.31 3.58
CA GLY A 154 0.45 -16.84 2.32
C GLY A 154 1.24 -18.12 2.57
N LYS A 155 1.23 -19.03 1.60
CA LYS A 155 2.03 -20.25 1.64
C LYS A 155 3.32 -20.04 0.86
N ALA A 156 4.46 -20.31 1.49
CA ALA A 156 5.76 -20.23 0.84
C ALA A 156 5.84 -21.17 -0.37
N GLY A 157 6.48 -20.71 -1.46
CA GLY A 157 6.73 -21.52 -2.66
C GLY A 157 5.52 -21.80 -3.55
N GLU A 158 4.32 -21.30 -3.23
CA GLU A 158 3.13 -21.52 -4.05
C GLU A 158 2.84 -20.31 -4.93
N ALA A 159 3.31 -20.34 -6.19
CA ALA A 159 3.07 -19.29 -7.18
C ALA A 159 1.57 -19.05 -7.49
N SER A 160 0.71 -20.02 -7.15
CA SER A 160 -0.75 -19.93 -7.29
C SER A 160 -1.45 -19.25 -6.10
N ALA A 161 -0.72 -18.90 -5.03
CA ALA A 161 -1.26 -18.26 -3.85
C ALA A 161 -1.35 -16.73 -4.02
N GLY A 162 -2.19 -16.25 -4.95
CA GLY A 162 -2.54 -14.83 -5.05
C GLY A 162 -2.51 -14.25 -6.46
N SER A 163 -2.16 -12.97 -6.57
CA SER A 163 -1.88 -12.28 -7.84
C SER A 163 -0.37 -12.29 -8.06
N PRO A 164 0.19 -13.31 -8.74
CA PRO A 164 1.64 -13.49 -8.84
C PRO A 164 2.33 -12.48 -9.76
N PHE A 165 1.55 -11.70 -10.51
CA PHE A 165 2.08 -10.78 -11.51
C PHE A 165 2.03 -9.33 -11.04
N PHE A 166 3.04 -8.57 -11.45
CA PHE A 166 3.06 -7.12 -11.26
C PHE A 166 1.81 -6.49 -11.88
N HIS A 167 1.10 -5.72 -11.08
CA HIS A 167 -0.08 -4.97 -11.49
C HIS A 167 -0.10 -3.61 -10.81
N LEU A 168 -0.89 -2.69 -11.37
CA LEU A 168 -1.22 -1.44 -10.68
C LEU A 168 -2.52 -1.64 -9.94
N ASP A 169 -2.50 -1.32 -8.66
CA ASP A 169 -3.68 -1.33 -7.81
C ASP A 169 -4.65 -0.20 -8.14
N SER A 170 -5.93 -0.52 -8.22
CA SER A 170 -6.99 0.39 -8.67
C SER A 170 -7.73 1.13 -7.55
N LEU A 171 -7.20 1.14 -6.32
CA LEU A 171 -7.94 1.60 -5.14
C LEU A 171 -8.29 3.09 -5.15
N ASP A 172 -7.33 3.97 -5.44
CA ASP A 172 -7.57 5.41 -5.28
C ASP A 172 -6.63 6.29 -6.11
N SER A 173 -6.90 7.61 -6.13
CA SER A 173 -6.04 8.58 -6.84
C SER A 173 -4.61 8.67 -6.26
N SER A 174 -4.48 8.38 -4.96
CA SER A 174 -3.23 8.24 -4.21
C SER A 174 -3.49 7.45 -2.93
N CYS A 175 -2.74 6.38 -2.70
CA CYS A 175 -2.81 5.57 -1.48
C CYS A 175 -1.42 5.15 -1.02
N ILE A 176 -1.26 4.90 0.27
CA ILE A 176 -0.11 4.21 0.85
C ILE A 176 -0.61 2.91 1.46
N ARG A 177 0.11 1.83 1.20
CA ARG A 177 -0.09 0.55 1.90
C ARG A 177 1.05 0.33 2.86
N LEU A 178 0.68 -0.02 4.09
CA LEU A 178 1.62 -0.44 5.11
C LEU A 178 1.55 -1.95 5.23
N TYR A 179 2.69 -2.61 5.01
CA TYR A 179 2.83 -4.04 5.22
C TYR A 179 3.62 -4.27 6.52
N VAL A 180 3.12 -5.18 7.35
CA VAL A 180 3.79 -5.63 8.57
C VAL A 180 3.89 -7.14 8.48
N TYR A 181 5.11 -7.65 8.38
CA TYR A 181 5.35 -9.09 8.40
C TYR A 181 5.29 -9.60 9.83
N LEU A 182 4.48 -10.64 10.06
CA LEU A 182 4.33 -11.32 11.36
C LEU A 182 5.12 -12.64 11.38
N SER A 183 5.99 -12.84 10.41
CA SER A 183 6.91 -13.97 10.28
C SER A 183 8.16 -13.47 9.57
N ASP A 184 9.25 -14.22 9.67
CA ASP A 184 10.43 -13.92 8.88
C ASP A 184 10.13 -14.10 7.39
N VAL A 185 10.58 -13.13 6.59
CA VAL A 185 10.37 -13.10 5.13
C VAL A 185 11.70 -12.90 4.44
N ASP A 186 11.99 -13.77 3.48
CA ASP A 186 13.20 -13.78 2.66
C ASP A 186 12.84 -13.92 1.18
N GLU A 187 13.84 -14.04 0.31
CA GLU A 187 13.64 -14.18 -1.13
C GLU A 187 12.89 -15.46 -1.54
N GLY A 188 12.92 -16.51 -0.72
CA GLY A 188 12.34 -17.82 -1.01
C GLY A 188 10.91 -18.02 -0.50
N ASN A 189 10.42 -17.17 0.41
CA ASN A 189 9.12 -17.37 1.05
C ASN A 189 8.06 -16.29 0.77
N GLY A 190 8.29 -15.47 -0.27
CA GLY A 190 7.28 -14.58 -0.84
C GLY A 190 7.33 -13.15 -0.30
N PRO A 191 8.43 -12.42 -0.50
CA PRO A 191 8.53 -11.02 -0.09
C PRO A 191 7.61 -10.16 -0.95
N PHE A 192 7.12 -9.06 -0.36
CA PHE A 192 6.45 -8.01 -1.13
C PHE A 192 7.44 -7.38 -2.12
N CYS A 193 7.15 -7.57 -3.40
CA CYS A 193 7.91 -6.98 -4.50
C CYS A 193 7.21 -5.74 -5.03
N VAL A 194 7.95 -4.64 -5.14
CA VAL A 194 7.45 -3.39 -5.71
C VAL A 194 8.45 -2.80 -6.68
N ILE A 195 7.93 -2.28 -7.80
CA ILE A 195 8.69 -1.47 -8.73
C ILE A 195 8.67 -0.04 -8.20
N PRO A 196 9.82 0.61 -7.94
CA PRO A 196 9.81 1.95 -7.36
C PRO A 196 9.10 2.96 -8.27
N LYS A 197 8.68 4.07 -7.68
CA LYS A 197 7.79 5.07 -8.29
C LYS A 197 8.32 5.59 -9.63
N ASN A 198 9.61 5.90 -9.72
CA ASN A 198 10.17 6.52 -10.92
C ASN A 198 10.22 5.53 -12.09
N GLU A 199 10.60 4.29 -11.82
CA GLU A 199 10.65 3.19 -12.78
C GLU A 199 9.25 2.79 -13.24
N SER A 200 8.29 2.68 -12.31
CA SER A 200 6.89 2.38 -12.64
C SER A 200 6.24 3.50 -13.45
N LEU A 201 6.49 4.77 -13.13
CA LEU A 201 6.02 5.91 -13.94
C LEU A 201 6.64 5.91 -15.34
N ARG A 202 7.94 5.60 -15.46
CA ARG A 202 8.61 5.47 -16.77
C ARG A 202 7.96 4.35 -17.59
N PHE A 203 7.70 3.20 -16.98
CA PHE A 203 7.02 2.08 -17.63
C PHE A 203 5.62 2.46 -18.10
N ILE A 204 4.82 3.10 -17.24
CA ILE A 204 3.45 3.53 -17.58
C ILE A 204 3.46 4.55 -18.73
N ARG A 205 4.39 5.50 -18.73
CA ARG A 205 4.53 6.47 -19.82
C ARG A 205 4.91 5.81 -21.13
N LYS A 206 5.79 4.81 -21.11
CA LYS A 206 6.21 4.05 -22.29
C LYS A 206 5.09 3.17 -22.85
N THR A 207 4.34 2.50 -21.98
CA THR A 207 3.39 1.44 -22.39
C THR A 207 1.92 1.88 -22.42
N GLY A 208 1.60 3.01 -21.80
CA GLY A 208 0.22 3.45 -21.60
C GLY A 208 -0.58 2.60 -20.60
N TYR A 209 0.04 1.66 -19.87
CA TYR A 209 -0.65 0.75 -18.95
C TYR A 209 -1.37 1.47 -17.80
N ILE A 210 -2.69 1.32 -17.69
CA ILE A 210 -3.52 2.00 -16.67
C ILE A 210 -4.02 1.12 -15.51
N GLY A 211 -3.44 -0.06 -15.30
CA GLY A 211 -3.98 -1.03 -14.33
C GLY A 211 -5.34 -1.59 -14.77
N ASN A 212 -5.91 -2.46 -13.94
CA ASN A 212 -7.30 -2.90 -14.10
C ASN A 212 -8.21 -1.79 -13.56
N ALA A 213 -8.55 -0.84 -14.44
CA ALA A 213 -9.55 0.19 -14.18
C ALA A 213 -10.97 -0.37 -14.30
#